data_AF-A0A949ED25-F1
#
_entry.id   AF-A0A949ED25-F1
#
_cell.length_a   1.000
_cell.length_b   1.000
_cell.length_c   1.000
_cell.angle_alpha   90.00
_cell.angle_beta   90.00
_cell.angle_gamma   90.00
#
_symmetry.space_group_name_H-M   'P 1'
#
loop_
_entity.id
_entity.type
_entity.pdbx_description
1 polymer ?
#
loop_
_entity_poly.entity_id
_entity_poly.type
_entity_poly.pdbx_seq_one_letter_code
_entity_poly.pdbx_strand_id
1 'polypeptide(L)'
;MESKHDSLDYIYKEYVRLCEICDNYTKNSYEDLRLLGSVGVFSTSLLSGIGMLFKVSPNPQAAQTGVMQQAFVKGTEIYDYISIALLFGFIGVLAIATIIGIWNLLKFSMANYFLLQLPAYEEVLRTRLDLTKTDTFRLAASWQRYYTEKHGRLVLSFRGLFVVMFFLPCFVLFWREAHLYAVIYLIILLLFSSVFLMAGKVLEN
;
A
#
# COMPACT_ATOMS: atom_id res chain seq x y z
N MET A 1 -46.11 -25.82 -8.63
CA MET A 1 -45.11 -26.10 -7.57
C MET A 1 -43.69 -25.67 -7.96
N GLU A 2 -43.49 -24.99 -9.11
CA GLU A 2 -42.18 -24.53 -9.62
C GLU A 2 -41.52 -23.40 -8.80
N SER A 3 -42.27 -22.63 -7.99
CA SER A 3 -41.74 -21.37 -7.44
C SER A 3 -40.76 -21.49 -6.26
N LYS A 4 -40.66 -22.65 -5.59
CA LYS A 4 -39.80 -22.80 -4.39
C LYS A 4 -38.36 -23.20 -4.74
N HIS A 5 -38.19 -24.04 -5.74
CA HIS A 5 -36.87 -24.53 -6.15
C HIS A 5 -36.06 -23.42 -6.84
N ASP A 6 -36.73 -22.62 -7.68
CA ASP A 6 -36.13 -21.45 -8.34
C ASP A 6 -35.67 -20.37 -7.35
N SER A 7 -36.42 -20.18 -6.26
CA SER A 7 -36.05 -19.22 -5.20
C SER A 7 -34.79 -19.64 -4.45
N LEU A 8 -34.60 -20.93 -4.20
CA LEU A 8 -33.42 -21.42 -3.48
C LEU A 8 -32.17 -21.37 -4.35
N ASP A 9 -32.29 -21.76 -5.63
CA ASP A 9 -31.20 -21.67 -6.61
C ASP A 9 -30.73 -20.22 -6.79
N TYR A 10 -31.66 -19.27 -6.86
CA TYR A 10 -31.33 -17.85 -6.91
C TYR A 10 -30.53 -17.38 -5.69
N ILE A 11 -30.97 -17.72 -4.46
CA ILE A 11 -30.29 -17.33 -3.22
C ILE A 11 -28.89 -17.94 -3.16
N TYR A 12 -28.74 -19.20 -3.55
CA TYR A 12 -27.45 -19.87 -3.60
C TYR A 12 -26.51 -19.22 -4.62
N LYS A 13 -27.00 -18.92 -5.84
CA LYS A 13 -26.21 -18.22 -6.86
C LYS A 13 -25.75 -16.85 -6.39
N GLU A 14 -26.62 -16.10 -5.72
CA GLU A 14 -26.28 -14.79 -5.18
C GLU A 14 -25.25 -14.90 -4.04
N TYR A 15 -25.40 -15.88 -3.15
CA TYR A 15 -24.39 -16.19 -2.13
C TYR A 15 -23.02 -16.46 -2.74
N VAL A 16 -22.95 -17.35 -3.74
CA VAL A 16 -21.69 -17.67 -4.43
C VAL A 16 -21.12 -16.44 -5.13
N ARG A 17 -21.96 -15.65 -5.82
CA ARG A 17 -21.54 -14.40 -6.48
C ARG A 17 -20.92 -13.42 -5.50
N LEU A 18 -21.51 -13.22 -4.32
CA LEU A 18 -20.97 -12.35 -3.28
C LEU A 18 -19.64 -12.87 -2.73
N CYS A 19 -19.53 -14.18 -2.50
CA CYS A 19 -18.27 -14.80 -2.08
C CYS A 19 -17.16 -14.57 -3.11
N GLU A 20 -17.44 -14.78 -4.40
CA GLU A 20 -16.50 -14.53 -5.49
C GLU A 20 -16.09 -13.07 -5.58
N ILE A 21 -17.04 -12.13 -5.39
CA ILE A 21 -16.75 -10.70 -5.37
C ILE A 21 -15.79 -10.34 -4.23
N CYS A 22 -16.02 -10.84 -3.01
CA CYS A 22 -15.13 -10.62 -1.86
C CYS A 22 -13.72 -11.19 -2.10
N ASP A 23 -13.64 -12.40 -2.64
CA ASP A 23 -12.36 -13.03 -2.99
C ASP A 23 -11.63 -12.25 -4.09
N ASN A 24 -12.36 -11.76 -5.10
CA ASN A 24 -11.79 -10.98 -6.20
C ASN A 24 -11.27 -9.62 -5.72
N TYR A 25 -12.00 -8.92 -4.84
CA TYR A 25 -11.48 -7.68 -4.24
C TYR A 25 -10.21 -7.92 -3.44
N THR A 26 -10.16 -9.02 -2.68
CA THR A 26 -8.97 -9.38 -1.89
C THR A 26 -7.78 -9.68 -2.80
N LYS A 27 -8.00 -10.43 -3.89
CA LYS A 27 -6.96 -10.77 -4.86
C LYS A 27 -6.46 -9.55 -5.63
N ASN A 28 -7.36 -8.69 -6.11
CA ASN A 28 -6.98 -7.50 -6.87
C ASN A 28 -6.25 -6.47 -6.00
N SER A 29 -6.63 -6.32 -4.73
CA SER A 29 -5.87 -5.47 -3.80
C SER A 29 -4.43 -5.97 -3.64
N TYR A 30 -4.21 -7.29 -3.64
CA TYR A 30 -2.86 -7.85 -3.58
C TYR A 30 -2.02 -7.55 -4.83
N GLU A 31 -2.62 -7.64 -6.02
CA GLU A 31 -1.91 -7.33 -7.27
C GLU A 31 -1.46 -5.86 -7.31
N ASP A 32 -2.31 -4.94 -6.86
CA ASP A 32 -1.97 -3.51 -6.72
C ASP A 32 -0.81 -3.28 -5.74
N LEU A 33 -0.81 -4.00 -4.61
CA LEU A 33 0.27 -3.92 -3.62
C LEU A 33 1.59 -4.47 -4.16
N ARG A 34 1.54 -5.56 -4.93
CA ARG A 34 2.73 -6.14 -5.56
C ARG A 34 3.31 -5.19 -6.61
N LEU A 35 2.44 -4.49 -7.36
CA LEU A 35 2.83 -3.46 -8.32
C LEU A 35 3.47 -2.25 -7.62
N LEU A 36 2.96 -1.84 -6.47
CA LEU A 36 3.57 -0.78 -5.67
C LEU A 36 4.98 -1.18 -5.17
N GLY A 37 5.13 -2.42 -4.71
CA GLY A 37 6.42 -2.97 -4.31
C GLY A 37 7.44 -2.98 -5.46
N SER A 38 7.04 -3.38 -6.67
CA SER A 38 7.93 -3.39 -7.84
C SER A 38 8.33 -1.98 -8.29
N VAL A 39 7.39 -1.03 -8.28
CA VAL A 39 7.66 0.39 -8.59
C VAL A 39 8.64 1.01 -7.59
N GLY A 40 8.51 0.68 -6.30
CA GLY A 40 9.44 1.15 -5.26
C GLY A 40 10.88 0.65 -5.44
N VAL A 41 11.06 -0.60 -5.85
CA VAL A 41 12.40 -1.16 -6.14
C VAL A 41 13.01 -0.52 -7.39
N PHE A 42 12.18 -0.25 -8.41
CA PHE A 42 12.65 0.39 -9.63
C PHE A 42 13.10 1.84 -9.38
N SER A 43 12.34 2.62 -8.61
CA SER A 43 12.67 4.03 -8.34
C SER A 43 13.96 4.19 -7.55
N THR A 44 14.20 3.33 -6.56
CA THR A 44 15.46 3.33 -5.77
C THR A 44 16.67 2.95 -6.62
N SER A 45 16.52 1.97 -7.51
CA SER A 45 17.58 1.54 -8.44
C SER A 45 17.93 2.64 -9.46
N LEU A 46 16.92 3.34 -9.99
CA LEU A 46 17.10 4.45 -10.93
C LEU A 46 17.86 5.62 -10.28
N LEU A 47 17.49 5.98 -9.05
CA LEU A 47 18.15 7.06 -8.29
C LEU A 47 19.63 6.76 -8.01
N SER A 48 19.97 5.50 -7.71
CA SER A 48 21.36 5.08 -7.49
C SER A 48 22.21 5.20 -8.77
N GLY A 49 21.66 4.83 -9.93
CA GLY A 49 22.35 4.93 -11.22
C GLY A 49 22.65 6.36 -11.64
N ILE A 50 21.72 7.30 -11.40
CA ILE A 50 21.92 8.72 -11.69
C ILE A 50 23.05 9.31 -10.84
N GLY A 51 23.14 8.94 -9.55
CA GLY A 51 24.23 9.38 -8.68
C GLY A 51 25.62 8.94 -9.14
N MET A 52 25.74 7.78 -9.81
CA MET A 52 27.01 7.31 -10.39
C MET A 52 27.40 8.08 -11.64
N LEU A 53 26.43 8.46 -12.49
CA LEU A 53 26.69 9.23 -13.71
C LEU A 53 27.20 10.65 -13.43
N PHE A 54 26.84 11.24 -12.28
CA PHE A 54 27.26 12.59 -11.88
C PHE A 54 28.50 12.63 -10.97
N LYS A 55 29.17 11.49 -10.74
CA LYS A 55 30.48 11.47 -10.07
C LYS A 55 31.55 12.02 -11.02
N VAL A 56 31.55 13.33 -11.25
CA VAL A 56 32.61 14.04 -11.96
C VAL A 56 33.90 13.85 -11.18
N SER A 57 34.82 13.05 -11.71
CA SER A 57 36.14 12.85 -11.11
C SER A 57 36.86 14.19 -11.05
N PRO A 58 37.16 14.75 -9.87
CA PRO A 58 37.87 16.02 -9.79
C PRO A 58 39.27 15.82 -10.38
N ASN A 59 39.58 16.56 -11.45
CA ASN A 59 40.91 16.58 -12.03
C ASN A 59 41.85 17.33 -11.05
N PRO A 60 42.85 16.65 -10.45
CA PRO A 60 43.71 17.25 -9.42
C PRO A 60 44.55 18.43 -9.92
N GLN A 61 44.68 18.63 -11.23
CA GLN A 61 45.46 19.74 -11.81
C GLN A 61 44.71 21.08 -11.88
N ALA A 62 43.38 21.11 -11.68
CA ALA A 62 42.59 22.35 -11.73
C ALA A 62 42.62 23.17 -10.41
N ALA A 63 43.32 22.69 -9.38
CA ALA A 63 43.26 23.22 -8.02
C ALA A 63 44.06 24.53 -7.77
N GLN A 64 44.83 25.03 -8.74
CA GLN A 64 45.79 26.13 -8.50
C GLN A 64 45.43 27.48 -9.14
N THR A 65 44.37 27.59 -9.93
CA THR A 65 43.92 28.87 -10.51
C THR A 65 42.60 29.29 -9.86
N GLY A 66 42.35 30.60 -9.70
CA GLY A 66 41.13 31.18 -9.07
C GLY A 66 39.77 30.74 -9.65
N VAL A 67 39.79 29.82 -10.62
CA VAL A 67 38.67 29.05 -11.17
C VAL A 67 38.04 28.12 -10.11
N MET A 68 38.76 27.76 -9.04
CA MET A 68 38.24 26.96 -7.92
C MET A 68 37.00 27.59 -7.25
N GLN A 69 36.93 28.92 -7.15
CA GLN A 69 35.81 29.59 -6.50
C GLN A 69 34.56 29.59 -7.40
N GLN A 70 34.72 29.74 -8.72
CA GLN A 70 33.61 29.59 -9.67
C GLN A 70 33.15 28.13 -9.82
N ALA A 71 34.08 27.16 -9.81
CA ALA A 71 33.74 25.74 -9.85
C ALA A 71 33.01 25.27 -8.57
N PHE A 72 33.36 25.83 -7.40
CA PHE A 72 32.69 25.53 -6.14
C PHE A 72 31.27 26.11 -6.09
N VAL A 73 31.07 27.37 -6.52
CA VAL A 73 29.74 28.00 -6.60
C VAL A 73 28.83 27.26 -7.58
N LYS A 74 29.36 26.86 -8.75
CA LYS A 74 28.60 26.06 -9.73
C LYS A 74 28.30 24.66 -9.22
N GLY A 75 29.21 24.08 -8.43
CA GLY A 75 28.99 22.82 -7.73
C GLY A 75 27.81 22.89 -6.77
N THR A 76 27.74 23.94 -5.93
CA THR A 76 26.64 24.14 -4.96
C THR A 76 25.27 24.30 -5.63
N GLU A 77 25.18 24.98 -6.77
CA GLU A 77 23.92 25.09 -7.52
C GLU A 77 23.44 23.72 -8.05
N ILE A 78 24.36 22.91 -8.60
CA ILE A 78 24.03 21.57 -9.12
C ILE A 78 23.51 20.66 -8.00
N TYR A 79 24.09 20.73 -6.79
CA TYR A 79 23.61 19.96 -5.64
C TYR A 79 22.19 20.36 -5.21
N ASP A 80 21.84 21.64 -5.35
CA ASP A 80 20.51 22.14 -4.99
C ASP A 80 19.45 21.61 -5.98
N TYR A 81 19.73 21.64 -7.28
CA TYR A 81 18.86 21.05 -8.29
C TYR A 81 18.66 19.55 -8.12
N ILE A 82 19.73 18.80 -7.80
CA ILE A 82 19.64 17.36 -7.54
C ILE A 82 18.76 17.07 -6.30
N SER A 83 18.92 17.88 -5.25
CA SER A 83 18.14 17.72 -4.01
C SER A 83 16.65 18.00 -4.24
N ILE A 84 16.33 19.04 -5.01
CA ILE A 84 14.96 19.38 -5.40
C ILE A 84 14.35 18.29 -6.30
N ALA A 85 15.10 17.81 -7.30
CA ALA A 85 14.63 16.74 -8.17
C ALA A 85 14.33 15.44 -7.40
N LEU A 86 15.19 15.10 -6.43
CA LEU A 86 15.01 13.93 -5.57
C LEU A 86 13.79 14.10 -4.65
N LEU A 87 13.57 15.30 -4.11
CA LEU A 87 12.38 15.64 -3.34
C LEU A 87 11.10 15.46 -4.18
N PHE A 88 11.04 16.02 -5.39
CA PHE A 88 9.87 15.89 -6.26
C PHE A 88 9.62 14.46 -6.72
N GLY A 89 10.67 13.73 -7.10
CA GLY A 89 10.55 12.32 -7.47
C GLY A 89 9.99 11.48 -6.31
N PHE A 90 10.46 11.76 -5.10
CA PHE A 90 9.98 11.10 -3.90
C PHE A 90 8.53 11.47 -3.54
N ILE A 91 8.15 12.76 -3.62
CA ILE A 91 6.75 13.20 -3.45
C ILE A 91 5.85 12.51 -4.48
N GLY A 92 6.29 12.35 -5.73
CA GLY A 92 5.56 11.62 -6.76
C GLY A 92 5.32 10.16 -6.39
N VAL A 93 6.34 9.46 -5.89
CA VAL A 93 6.20 8.07 -5.40
C VAL A 93 5.23 8.00 -4.23
N LEU A 94 5.29 8.93 -3.27
CA LEU A 94 4.33 8.99 -2.16
C LEU A 94 2.90 9.25 -2.62
N ALA A 95 2.69 10.13 -3.59
CA ALA A 95 1.38 10.42 -4.13
C ALA A 95 0.76 9.18 -4.79
N ILE A 96 1.54 8.47 -5.62
CA ILE A 96 1.11 7.21 -6.24
C ILE A 96 0.78 6.16 -5.16
N ALA A 97 1.66 6.01 -4.16
CA ALA A 97 1.43 5.09 -3.06
C ALA A 97 0.16 5.41 -2.27
N THR A 98 -0.12 6.70 -2.08
CA THR A 98 -1.35 7.19 -1.43
C THR A 98 -2.59 6.85 -2.23
N ILE A 99 -2.58 7.11 -3.54
CA ILE A 99 -3.72 6.82 -4.43
C ILE A 99 -4.02 5.31 -4.41
N ILE A 100 -3.00 4.47 -4.55
CA ILE A 100 -3.14 3.01 -4.48
C ILE A 100 -3.66 2.58 -3.11
N GLY A 101 -3.14 3.18 -2.03
CA GLY A 101 -3.60 2.92 -0.67
C GLY A 101 -5.09 3.22 -0.48
N ILE A 102 -5.55 4.38 -0.95
CA ILE A 102 -6.97 4.78 -0.89
C ILE A 102 -7.84 3.81 -1.71
N TRP A 103 -7.40 3.44 -2.92
CA TRP A 103 -8.13 2.50 -3.76
C TRP A 103 -8.27 1.12 -3.10
N ASN A 104 -7.22 0.64 -2.45
CA ASN A 104 -7.26 -0.61 -1.70
C ASN A 104 -8.16 -0.54 -0.47
N LEU A 105 -8.16 0.60 0.25
CA LEU A 105 -9.11 0.83 1.35
C LEU A 105 -10.55 0.80 0.87
N LEU A 106 -10.84 1.40 -0.30
CA LEU A 106 -12.18 1.37 -0.89
C LEU A 106 -12.61 -0.06 -1.25
N LYS A 107 -11.73 -0.85 -1.87
CA LYS A 107 -11.99 -2.27 -2.16
C LYS A 107 -12.27 -3.07 -0.89
N PHE A 108 -11.47 -2.84 0.17
CA PHE A 108 -11.65 -3.53 1.44
C PHE A 108 -12.97 -3.14 2.12
N SER A 109 -13.35 -1.86 2.06
CA SER A 109 -14.66 -1.38 2.52
C SER A 109 -15.82 -2.07 1.80
N MET A 110 -15.73 -2.18 0.46
CA MET A 110 -16.74 -2.88 -0.34
C MET A 110 -16.81 -4.37 0.00
N ALA A 111 -15.67 -5.05 0.13
CA ALA A 111 -15.64 -6.45 0.57
C ALA A 111 -16.28 -6.62 1.94
N ASN A 112 -15.99 -5.73 2.89
CA ASN A 112 -16.59 -5.76 4.23
C ASN A 112 -18.11 -5.56 4.18
N TYR A 113 -18.58 -4.63 3.35
CA TYR A 113 -20.01 -4.42 3.13
C TYR A 113 -20.72 -5.69 2.63
N PHE A 114 -20.15 -6.41 1.67
CA PHE A 114 -20.73 -7.67 1.19
C PHE A 114 -20.63 -8.80 2.23
N LEU A 115 -19.55 -8.83 3.02
CA LEU A 115 -19.40 -9.77 4.13
C LEU A 115 -20.46 -9.58 5.21
N LEU A 116 -20.89 -8.35 5.48
CA LEU A 116 -21.98 -8.07 6.41
C LEU A 116 -23.34 -8.58 5.91
N GLN A 117 -23.51 -8.77 4.60
CA GLN A 117 -24.76 -9.30 4.02
C GLN A 117 -24.80 -10.83 4.00
N LEU A 118 -23.65 -11.50 3.86
CA LEU A 118 -23.56 -12.95 3.75
C LEU A 118 -24.26 -13.75 4.87
N PRO A 119 -24.24 -13.35 6.16
CA PRO A 119 -24.94 -14.06 7.23
C PRO A 119 -26.44 -14.26 6.97
N ALA A 120 -27.11 -13.28 6.36
CA ALA A 120 -28.53 -13.37 6.04
C ALA A 120 -28.80 -14.45 4.99
N TYR A 121 -27.97 -14.53 3.95
CA TYR A 121 -28.06 -15.59 2.94
C TYR A 121 -27.76 -16.96 3.56
N GLU A 122 -26.73 -17.05 4.41
CA GLU A 122 -26.35 -18.28 5.11
C GLU A 122 -27.45 -18.80 6.04
N GLU A 123 -28.15 -17.92 6.75
CA GLU A 123 -29.29 -18.29 7.60
C GLU A 123 -30.45 -18.85 6.78
N VAL A 124 -30.81 -18.20 5.67
CA VAL A 124 -31.89 -18.67 4.79
C VAL A 124 -31.54 -20.02 4.15
N LEU A 125 -30.31 -20.19 3.68
CA LEU A 125 -29.84 -21.44 3.09
C LEU A 125 -29.86 -22.58 4.12
N ARG A 126 -29.34 -22.36 5.34
CA ARG A 126 -29.32 -23.39 6.40
C ARG A 126 -30.73 -23.79 6.83
N THR A 127 -31.63 -22.81 6.94
CA THR A 127 -33.03 -23.06 7.33
C THR A 127 -33.77 -23.86 6.26
N ARG A 128 -33.56 -23.55 4.97
CA ARG A 128 -34.28 -24.22 3.87
C ARG A 128 -33.74 -25.60 3.52
N LEU A 129 -32.45 -25.86 3.78
CA LEU A 129 -31.81 -27.14 3.50
C LEU A 129 -31.79 -28.09 4.72
N ASP A 130 -32.38 -27.69 5.85
CA ASP A 130 -32.34 -28.42 7.14
C ASP A 130 -30.90 -28.72 7.62
N LEU A 131 -29.97 -27.80 7.31
CA LEU A 131 -28.55 -27.88 7.63
C LEU A 131 -28.20 -27.13 8.92
N THR A 132 -29.16 -26.98 9.83
CA THR A 132 -28.99 -26.20 11.07
C THR A 132 -27.92 -26.78 12.00
N LYS A 133 -27.62 -28.09 11.88
CA LYS A 133 -26.64 -28.79 12.71
C LYS A 133 -25.25 -28.94 12.09
N THR A 134 -25.07 -28.58 10.82
CA THR A 134 -23.80 -28.74 10.11
C THR A 134 -23.07 -27.41 10.01
N ASP A 135 -21.73 -27.45 10.01
CA ASP A 135 -20.87 -26.26 9.84
C ASP A 135 -20.82 -25.74 8.39
N THR A 136 -21.70 -26.23 7.52
CA THR A 136 -21.89 -25.76 6.14
C THR A 136 -22.50 -24.36 6.13
N PHE A 137 -22.03 -23.48 5.24
CA PHE A 137 -22.48 -22.09 5.12
C PHE A 137 -22.22 -21.24 6.38
N ARG A 138 -20.97 -21.23 6.85
CA ARG A 138 -20.47 -20.36 7.93
C ARG A 138 -19.30 -19.50 7.47
N LEU A 139 -19.25 -19.14 6.19
CA LEU A 139 -18.17 -18.35 5.63
C LEU A 139 -18.10 -16.99 6.32
N ALA A 140 -19.22 -16.31 6.54
CA ALA A 140 -19.21 -14.99 7.17
C ALA A 140 -18.62 -15.03 8.60
N ALA A 141 -19.02 -16.03 9.40
CA ALA A 141 -18.49 -16.21 10.76
C ALA A 141 -17.01 -16.66 10.78
N SER A 142 -16.57 -17.43 9.79
CA SER A 142 -15.20 -17.93 9.68
C SER A 142 -14.29 -17.00 8.87
N TRP A 143 -14.82 -15.93 8.28
CA TRP A 143 -14.09 -15.06 7.36
C TRP A 143 -12.86 -14.44 8.01
N GLN A 144 -12.99 -13.91 9.22
CA GLN A 144 -11.85 -13.30 9.92
C GLN A 144 -10.71 -14.30 10.13
N ARG A 145 -11.05 -15.55 10.46
CA ARG A 145 -10.08 -16.62 10.62
C ARG A 145 -9.45 -17.00 9.28
N TYR A 146 -10.26 -17.22 8.25
CA TYR A 146 -9.80 -17.50 6.89
C TYR A 146 -8.88 -16.40 6.35
N TYR A 147 -9.27 -15.14 6.53
CA TYR A 147 -8.50 -13.97 6.13
C TYR A 147 -7.17 -13.91 6.89
N THR A 148 -7.17 -14.11 8.21
CA THR A 148 -5.95 -14.06 9.01
C THR A 148 -5.01 -15.24 8.69
N GLU A 149 -5.54 -16.44 8.48
CA GLU A 149 -4.74 -17.62 8.14
C GLU A 149 -4.15 -17.52 6.73
N LYS A 150 -4.94 -17.08 5.74
CA LYS A 150 -4.52 -17.01 4.33
C LYS A 150 -3.73 -15.75 4.01
N HIS A 151 -4.09 -14.62 4.61
CA HIS A 151 -3.54 -13.30 4.30
C HIS A 151 -2.74 -12.67 5.45
N GLY A 152 -2.70 -13.23 6.66
CA GLY A 152 -1.98 -12.64 7.79
C GLY A 152 -0.49 -12.43 7.52
N ARG A 153 0.17 -13.41 6.88
CA ARG A 153 1.58 -13.27 6.46
C ARG A 153 1.76 -12.14 5.45
N LEU A 154 0.77 -11.93 4.58
CA LEU A 154 0.78 -10.86 3.61
C LEU A 154 0.63 -9.48 4.27
N VAL A 155 -0.34 -9.35 5.17
CA VAL A 155 -0.57 -8.12 5.95
C VAL A 155 0.68 -7.75 6.74
N LEU A 156 1.38 -8.74 7.31
CA LEU A 156 2.64 -8.52 8.00
C LEU A 156 3.73 -8.00 7.05
N SER A 157 3.91 -8.63 5.88
CA SER A 157 4.85 -8.15 4.86
C SER A 157 4.53 -6.75 4.38
N PHE A 158 3.25 -6.42 4.21
CA PHE A 158 2.82 -5.08 3.80
C PHE A 158 3.13 -4.04 4.88
N ARG A 159 2.83 -4.33 6.14
CA ARG A 159 3.22 -3.47 7.27
C ARG A 159 4.73 -3.26 7.31
N GLY A 160 5.51 -4.31 7.10
CA GLY A 160 6.98 -4.22 7.03
C GLY A 160 7.46 -3.33 5.88
N LEU A 161 6.91 -3.52 4.67
CA LEU A 161 7.26 -2.70 3.50
C LEU A 161 6.93 -1.24 3.73
N PHE A 162 5.76 -0.95 4.31
CA PHE A 162 5.36 0.39 4.68
C PHE A 162 6.38 1.01 5.65
N VAL A 163 6.72 0.33 6.74
CA VAL A 163 7.75 0.79 7.69
C VAL A 163 9.06 1.07 6.96
N VAL A 164 9.55 0.19 6.10
CA VAL A 164 10.81 0.40 5.36
C VAL A 164 10.71 1.61 4.42
N MET A 165 9.64 1.71 3.64
CA MET A 165 9.44 2.79 2.66
C MET A 165 9.40 4.17 3.31
N PHE A 166 8.95 4.26 4.58
CA PHE A 166 8.86 5.51 5.32
C PHE A 166 10.07 5.77 6.23
N PHE A 167 10.64 4.78 6.89
CA PHE A 167 11.80 5.00 7.76
C PHE A 167 13.10 5.21 6.99
N LEU A 168 13.26 4.55 5.84
CA LEU A 168 14.51 4.64 5.06
C LEU A 168 14.79 6.06 4.53
N PRO A 169 13.84 6.80 3.92
CA PRO A 169 14.07 8.19 3.52
C PRO A 169 14.37 9.10 4.71
N CYS A 170 13.68 8.90 5.83
CA CYS A 170 13.92 9.68 7.04
C CYS A 170 15.35 9.47 7.57
N PHE A 171 15.81 8.21 7.56
CA PHE A 171 17.17 7.84 7.96
C PHE A 171 18.22 8.44 7.01
N VAL A 172 17.98 8.37 5.69
CA VAL A 172 18.89 8.94 4.67
C VAL A 172 19.00 10.46 4.80
N LEU A 173 17.87 11.16 5.00
CA LEU A 173 17.86 12.61 5.21
C LEU A 173 18.56 13.01 6.50
N PHE A 174 18.37 12.23 7.56
CA PHE A 174 19.05 12.44 8.84
C PHE A 174 20.57 12.29 8.69
N TRP A 175 21.03 11.27 7.95
CA TRP A 175 22.45 11.04 7.70
C TRP A 175 23.11 12.13 6.84
N ARG A 176 22.32 12.80 5.99
CA ARG A 176 22.78 13.91 5.13
C ARG A 176 22.78 15.28 5.83
N GLU A 177 22.60 15.32 7.15
CA GLU A 177 22.49 16.57 7.95
C GLU A 177 21.34 17.50 7.51
N ALA A 178 20.39 16.98 6.72
CA ALA A 178 19.23 17.71 6.23
C ALA A 178 18.09 17.68 7.27
N HIS A 179 18.38 18.11 8.51
CA HIS A 179 17.49 17.92 9.66
C HIS A 179 16.10 18.54 9.48
N LEU A 180 16.02 19.73 8.87
CA LEU A 180 14.74 20.41 8.64
C LEU A 180 13.83 19.61 7.72
N TYR A 181 14.38 19.05 6.63
CA TYR A 181 13.64 18.18 5.72
C TYR A 181 13.23 16.88 6.39
N ALA A 182 14.11 16.29 7.22
CA ALA A 182 13.78 15.08 7.99
C ALA A 182 12.61 15.32 8.97
N VAL A 183 12.54 16.49 9.63
CA VAL A 183 11.44 16.85 10.53
C VAL A 183 10.13 17.04 9.77
N ILE A 184 10.14 17.80 8.66
CA ILE A 184 8.95 17.96 7.80
C ILE A 184 8.45 16.59 7.34
N TYR A 185 9.38 15.73 6.95
CA TYR A 185 9.08 14.38 6.49
C TYR A 185 8.46 13.51 7.59
N LEU A 186 9.02 13.56 8.81
CA LEU A 186 8.48 12.84 9.96
C LEU A 186 7.06 13.31 10.32
N ILE A 187 6.77 14.62 10.22
CA ILE A 187 5.43 15.15 10.48
C ILE A 187 4.43 14.62 9.45
N ILE A 188 4.78 14.67 8.15
CA ILE A 188 3.93 14.14 7.07
C ILE A 188 3.70 12.64 7.27
N LEU A 189 4.74 11.89 7.64
CA LEU A 189 4.66 10.48 7.96
C LEU A 189 3.69 10.21 9.11
N LEU A 190 3.82 10.93 10.22
CA LEU A 190 2.95 10.75 11.39
C LEU A 190 1.48 11.06 11.07
N LEU A 191 1.23 12.14 10.30
CA LEU A 191 -0.11 12.47 9.82
C LEU A 191 -0.67 11.35 8.94
N PHE A 192 0.11 10.85 7.98
CA PHE A 192 -0.33 9.80 7.08
C PHE A 192 -0.60 8.49 7.82
N SER A 193 0.29 8.11 8.74
CA SER A 193 0.14 6.92 9.57
C SER A 193 -1.09 7.04 10.48
N SER A 194 -1.35 8.20 11.06
CA SER A 194 -2.55 8.45 11.87
C SER A 194 -3.84 8.26 11.07
N VAL A 195 -3.92 8.85 9.88
CA VAL A 195 -5.09 8.69 8.97
C VAL A 195 -5.28 7.22 8.60
N PHE A 196 -4.19 6.51 8.27
CA PHE A 196 -4.25 5.10 7.89
C PHE A 196 -4.73 4.21 9.05
N LEU A 197 -4.22 4.44 10.26
CA LEU A 197 -4.63 3.71 11.46
C LEU A 197 -6.09 4.01 11.83
N MET A 198 -6.53 5.26 11.69
CA MET A 198 -7.91 5.66 11.94
C MET A 198 -8.86 5.01 10.94
N ALA A 199 -8.50 4.99 9.66
CA ALA A 199 -9.26 4.31 8.62
C ALA A 199 -9.38 2.80 8.91
N GLY A 200 -8.30 2.16 9.36
CA GLY A 200 -8.31 0.76 9.78
C GLY A 200 -9.30 0.49 10.91
N LYS A 201 -9.32 1.34 11.95
CA LYS A 201 -10.27 1.21 13.07
C LYS A 201 -11.73 1.39 12.65
N VAL A 202 -12.00 2.29 11.71
CA VAL A 202 -13.36 2.50 11.19
C VAL A 202 -13.85 1.28 10.42
N LEU A 203 -12.95 0.51 9.80
CA LEU A 203 -13.29 -0.72 9.09
C LEU A 203 -13.49 -1.92 10.04
N GLU A 204 -12.92 -1.88 11.24
CA GLU A 204 -13.07 -2.93 12.25
C GLU A 204 -14.37 -2.83 13.07
N ASN A 205 -15.03 -1.67 13.07
CA ASN A 205 -16.31 -1.42 13.73
C ASN A 205 -17.49 -1.53 12.76
#